data_AF-A0A1M5B360-F1
#
_entry.id   AF-A0A1M5B360-F1
#
_cell.length_a   1.000
_cell.length_b   1.000
_cell.length_c   1.000
_cell.angle_alpha   90.00
_cell.angle_beta   90.00
_cell.angle_gamma   90.00
#
_symmetry.space_group_name_H-M   'P 1'
#
loop_
_entity.id
_entity.type
_entity.pdbx_description
1 polymer ?
#
loop_
_entity_poly.entity_id
_entity_poly.type
_entity_poly.pdbx_seq_one_letter_code
_entity_poly.pdbx_strand_id
1 'polypeptide(L)'
;MKKILYSFIIFVIAIFILNKIVYQKVPDKDTKEQLSEIQRYKHPLKSISMESRDNSDLKIFDSILKDNKVLILGENTHIDGSTSEAKSRLIKYLHENMNYHVVLYEAGQYDTWIMNEEMKHHKLKISADSIGGLGLFGYWWGAKENQPLIQYYQKTKTSATPIEIGGFDIQFSGGVLAFKRGKLLKDFLSRNNIDIKTFPILNKRTDELNNFIYKRYVNKVLKGNQKNKFLQELTRLEQIVLKLEKTPENIVYARYFQDIKDNLTKNWKYKPGSMPSMQFRDSLMAKNLIYQIDSVYKDKKVIVWCANIHSFAERYSKDYLPLGAYIRNQYGNSAYIIDFSSYAQKNNNGSISDRPGKYAIENVFHRTKTPYFFLNLRNIPESSFMKKEFVSTINQRIDMKKNWSRSFDGIFYIDTNTVLTPIKK
;
A
#
# COMPACT_ATOMS: atom_id res chain seq x y z
N MET A 1 19.06 15.19 58.96
CA MET A 1 18.41 13.85 58.94
C MET A 1 16.93 13.89 58.53
N LYS A 2 16.04 14.66 59.19
CA LYS A 2 14.60 14.70 58.84
C LYS A 2 14.30 15.06 57.37
N LYS A 3 14.97 16.07 56.80
CA LYS A 3 14.78 16.45 55.38
C LYS A 3 15.15 15.34 54.38
N ILE A 4 16.21 14.58 54.66
CA ILE A 4 16.65 13.45 53.82
C ILE A 4 15.63 12.30 53.88
N LEU A 5 15.10 12.03 55.07
CA LEU A 5 14.05 11.03 55.27
C LEU A 5 12.75 11.39 54.53
N TYR A 6 12.33 12.66 54.55
CA TYR A 6 11.16 13.11 53.79
C TYR A 6 11.36 13.00 52.27
N SER A 7 12.53 13.39 51.74
CA SER A 7 12.84 13.23 50.32
C SER A 7 12.85 11.75 49.88
N PHE A 8 13.39 10.86 50.73
CA PHE A 8 13.38 9.42 50.47
C PHE A 8 11.96 8.85 50.44
N ILE A 9 11.11 9.22 51.41
CA ILE A 9 9.70 8.80 51.45
C ILE A 9 8.94 9.28 50.21
N ILE A 10 9.12 10.53 49.80
CA ILE A 10 8.50 11.08 48.59
C ILE A 10 8.96 10.32 47.34
N PHE A 11 10.24 10.00 47.23
CA PHE A 11 10.78 9.24 46.11
C PHE A 11 10.22 7.82 46.03
N VAL A 12 10.12 7.13 47.18
CA VAL A 12 9.52 5.79 47.26
C VAL A 12 8.04 5.84 46.89
N ILE A 13 7.27 6.80 47.41
CA ILE A 13 5.86 7.00 47.04
C ILE A 13 5.72 7.28 45.54
N ALA A 14 6.59 8.13 44.98
CA ALA A 14 6.61 8.42 43.55
C ALA A 14 6.89 7.15 42.72
N ILE A 15 7.83 6.29 43.14
CA ILE A 15 8.07 5.00 42.51
C ILE A 15 6.84 4.09 42.59
N PHE A 16 6.16 4.01 43.73
CA PHE A 16 4.95 3.18 43.89
C PHE A 16 3.79 3.70 43.05
N ILE A 17 3.59 5.01 42.98
CA ILE A 17 2.57 5.64 42.13
C ILE A 17 2.91 5.39 40.66
N LEU A 18 4.18 5.58 40.26
CA LEU A 18 4.63 5.31 38.90
C LEU A 18 4.46 3.83 38.53
N ASN A 19 4.83 2.92 39.43
CA ASN A 19 4.59 1.48 39.27
C ASN A 19 3.09 1.20 39.12
N LYS A 20 2.25 1.77 39.98
CA LYS A 20 0.80 1.56 39.91
C LYS A 20 0.22 2.06 38.58
N ILE A 21 0.68 3.21 38.08
CA ILE A 21 0.23 3.77 36.79
C ILE A 21 0.75 2.93 35.61
N VAL A 22 2.03 2.54 35.63
CA VAL A 22 2.66 1.74 34.57
C VAL A 22 2.08 0.32 34.52
N TYR A 23 1.86 -0.31 35.68
CA TYR A 23 1.33 -1.68 35.81
C TYR A 23 -0.18 -1.74 36.04
N GLN A 24 -0.92 -0.65 35.80
CA GLN A 24 -2.39 -0.72 35.75
C GLN A 24 -2.78 -1.77 34.70
N LYS A 25 -3.35 -2.88 35.18
CA LYS A 25 -3.95 -3.92 34.33
C LYS A 25 -5.16 -3.32 33.62
N VAL A 26 -5.38 -3.69 32.36
CA VAL A 26 -6.68 -3.45 31.71
C VAL A 26 -7.74 -4.11 32.57
N PRO A 27 -8.84 -3.44 32.94
CA PRO A 27 -9.89 -4.06 33.73
C PRO A 27 -10.39 -5.35 33.05
N ASP A 28 -10.47 -6.45 33.81
CA ASP A 28 -10.91 -7.75 33.28
C ASP A 28 -12.34 -7.69 32.72
N LYS A 29 -13.19 -6.81 33.29
CA LYS A 29 -14.55 -6.57 32.82
C LYS A 29 -14.56 -6.03 31.38
N ASP A 30 -13.81 -4.96 31.12
CA ASP A 30 -13.72 -4.34 29.80
C ASP A 30 -13.19 -5.34 28.76
N THR A 31 -12.19 -6.13 29.14
CA THR A 31 -11.61 -7.16 28.26
C THR A 31 -12.64 -8.26 27.91
N LYS A 32 -13.48 -8.67 28.87
CA LYS A 32 -14.53 -9.67 28.64
C LYS A 32 -15.64 -9.14 27.75
N GLU A 33 -16.07 -7.90 27.95
CA GLU A 33 -17.07 -7.24 27.10
C GLU A 33 -16.58 -7.09 25.66
N GLN A 34 -15.34 -6.59 25.49
CA GLN A 34 -14.69 -6.51 24.18
C GLN A 34 -14.60 -7.88 23.51
N LEU A 35 -14.11 -8.90 24.22
CA LEU A 35 -13.98 -10.26 23.69
C LEU A 35 -15.34 -10.83 23.24
N SER A 36 -16.40 -10.60 24.02
CA SER A 36 -17.76 -11.04 23.68
C SER A 36 -18.26 -10.39 22.39
N GLU A 37 -18.08 -9.08 22.23
CA GLU A 37 -18.42 -8.38 20.99
C GLU A 37 -17.60 -8.86 19.79
N ILE A 38 -16.28 -9.07 19.95
CA ILE A 38 -15.45 -9.61 18.87
C ILE A 38 -15.91 -11.02 18.47
N GLN A 39 -16.21 -11.90 19.42
CA GLN A 39 -16.71 -13.24 19.13
C GLN A 39 -18.05 -13.20 18.39
N ARG A 40 -18.91 -12.22 18.68
CA ARG A 40 -20.20 -12.03 18.02
C ARG A 40 -20.07 -11.62 16.55
N TYR A 41 -19.13 -10.73 16.23
CA TYR A 41 -19.06 -10.10 14.91
C TYR A 41 -17.93 -10.61 14.02
N LYS A 42 -16.95 -11.35 14.57
CA LYS A 42 -15.87 -11.92 13.74
C LYS A 42 -16.43 -12.96 12.78
N HIS A 43 -15.90 -12.95 11.57
CA HIS A 43 -16.11 -13.98 10.58
C HIS A 43 -14.80 -14.78 10.41
N PRO A 44 -14.70 -16.00 10.96
CA PRO A 44 -13.48 -16.80 10.86
C PRO A 44 -13.13 -17.15 9.41
N LEU A 45 -11.84 -17.10 9.10
CA LEU A 45 -11.29 -17.53 7.82
C LEU A 45 -10.47 -18.81 8.03
N LYS A 46 -10.65 -19.78 7.14
CA LYS A 46 -10.06 -21.11 7.23
C LYS A 46 -8.59 -21.12 6.82
N SER A 47 -8.20 -20.23 5.90
CA SER A 47 -6.85 -20.18 5.34
C SER A 47 -6.51 -18.79 4.81
N ILE A 48 -5.23 -18.55 4.58
CA ILE A 48 -4.73 -17.39 3.82
C ILE A 48 -4.03 -17.83 2.53
N SER A 49 -3.87 -19.13 2.29
CA SER A 49 -3.17 -19.66 1.13
C SER A 49 -4.02 -19.61 -0.13
N MET A 50 -3.41 -19.18 -1.25
CA MET A 50 -4.02 -19.26 -2.59
C MET A 50 -4.31 -20.70 -3.04
N GLU A 51 -3.62 -21.69 -2.47
CA GLU A 51 -3.79 -23.11 -2.79
C GLU A 51 -4.99 -23.74 -2.06
N SER A 52 -5.66 -22.99 -1.18
CA SER A 52 -6.87 -23.45 -0.51
C SER A 52 -7.97 -23.75 -1.54
N ARG A 53 -8.43 -25.00 -1.59
CA ARG A 53 -9.53 -25.43 -2.47
C ARG A 53 -10.90 -25.00 -1.97
N ASP A 54 -11.04 -24.86 -0.65
CA ASP A 54 -12.26 -24.38 -0.02
C ASP A 54 -12.22 -22.85 0.08
N ASN A 55 -13.22 -22.19 -0.49
CA ASN A 55 -13.45 -20.74 -0.43
C ASN A 55 -14.80 -20.39 0.20
N SER A 56 -15.46 -21.34 0.89
CA SER A 56 -16.75 -21.08 1.55
C SER A 56 -16.68 -19.95 2.57
N ASP A 57 -15.52 -19.77 3.20
CA ASP A 57 -15.24 -18.71 4.16
C ASP A 57 -15.10 -17.32 3.51
N LEU A 58 -14.81 -17.24 2.21
CA LEU A 58 -14.74 -15.97 1.48
C LEU A 58 -16.10 -15.51 0.93
N LYS A 59 -17.13 -16.36 0.93
CA LYS A 59 -18.49 -16.00 0.45
C LYS A 59 -19.14 -14.85 1.20
N ILE A 60 -18.67 -14.52 2.40
CA ILE A 60 -19.13 -13.31 3.10
C ILE A 60 -18.92 -12.05 2.23
N PHE A 61 -17.85 -12.01 1.44
CA PHE A 61 -17.52 -10.89 0.58
C PHE A 61 -18.51 -10.70 -0.57
N ASP A 62 -19.22 -11.75 -1.00
CA ASP A 62 -20.22 -11.68 -2.08
C ASP A 62 -21.28 -10.62 -1.78
N SER A 63 -21.74 -10.60 -0.52
CA SER A 63 -22.73 -9.63 -0.03
C SER A 63 -22.09 -8.29 0.30
N ILE A 64 -20.95 -8.29 0.99
CA ILE A 64 -20.31 -7.07 1.50
C ILE A 64 -19.82 -6.17 0.37
N LEU A 65 -19.31 -6.76 -0.72
CA LEU A 65 -18.67 -6.04 -1.82
C LEU A 65 -19.55 -6.01 -3.08
N LYS A 66 -20.82 -6.42 -2.99
CA LYS A 66 -21.75 -6.50 -4.12
C LYS A 66 -21.79 -5.20 -4.91
N ASP A 67 -21.99 -4.09 -4.22
CA ASP A 67 -22.15 -2.76 -4.82
C ASP A 67 -20.87 -1.91 -4.77
N ASN A 68 -19.74 -2.53 -4.39
CA ASN A 68 -18.45 -1.86 -4.31
C ASN A 68 -17.70 -1.92 -5.64
N LYS A 69 -17.46 -0.75 -6.24
CA LYS A 69 -16.61 -0.61 -7.43
C LYS A 69 -15.12 -0.61 -7.06
N VAL A 70 -14.77 -0.01 -5.92
CA VAL A 70 -13.39 0.16 -5.48
C VAL A 70 -13.20 -0.59 -4.16
N LEU A 71 -12.28 -1.55 -4.13
CA LEU A 71 -11.84 -2.20 -2.90
C LEU A 71 -10.41 -1.77 -2.60
N ILE A 72 -10.16 -1.14 -1.47
CA ILE A 72 -8.81 -0.82 -1.00
C ILE A 72 -8.38 -1.87 0.02
N LEU A 73 -7.25 -2.52 -0.25
CA LEU A 73 -6.59 -3.48 0.63
C LEU A 73 -5.31 -2.85 1.16
N GLY A 74 -5.38 -2.40 2.41
CA GLY A 74 -4.24 -1.92 3.17
C GLY A 74 -3.22 -3.03 3.51
N GLU A 75 -2.14 -2.67 4.17
CA GLU A 75 -1.24 -3.56 4.90
C GLU A 75 -0.56 -2.81 6.04
N ASN A 76 -0.40 -3.47 7.20
CA ASN A 76 0.19 -2.83 8.38
C ASN A 76 1.65 -2.47 8.14
N THR A 77 2.42 -3.43 7.61
CA THR A 77 3.79 -3.21 7.13
C THR A 77 4.00 -3.87 5.77
N HIS A 78 4.92 -3.33 4.98
CA HIS A 78 5.28 -3.90 3.66
C HIS A 78 5.97 -5.26 3.75
N ILE A 79 6.37 -5.71 4.94
CA ILE A 79 7.13 -6.96 5.14
C ILE A 79 6.30 -8.07 5.79
N ASP A 80 4.98 -7.88 5.87
CA ASP A 80 4.03 -8.86 6.40
C ASP A 80 3.75 -9.96 5.35
N GLY A 81 4.39 -11.12 5.53
CA GLY A 81 4.30 -12.25 4.62
C GLY A 81 2.90 -12.87 4.59
N SER A 82 2.31 -13.16 5.76
CA SER A 82 0.96 -13.72 5.84
C SER A 82 -0.10 -12.74 5.34
N THR A 83 0.10 -11.44 5.52
CA THR A 83 -0.77 -10.40 4.92
C THR A 83 -0.72 -10.49 3.39
N SER A 84 0.48 -10.66 2.82
CA SER A 84 0.65 -10.80 1.37
C SER A 84 -0.07 -12.05 0.83
N GLU A 85 0.03 -13.19 1.52
CA GLU A 85 -0.71 -14.41 1.16
C GLU A 85 -2.23 -14.19 1.24
N ALA A 86 -2.72 -13.60 2.33
CA ALA A 86 -4.14 -13.33 2.53
C ALA A 86 -4.73 -12.43 1.45
N LYS A 87 -4.03 -11.33 1.11
CA LYS A 87 -4.42 -10.43 0.01
C LYS A 87 -4.43 -11.18 -1.31
N SER A 88 -3.43 -12.02 -1.55
CA SER A 88 -3.34 -12.82 -2.78
C SER A 88 -4.51 -13.80 -2.94
N ARG A 89 -4.87 -14.53 -1.86
CA ARG A 89 -6.04 -15.42 -1.84
C ARG A 89 -7.33 -14.64 -2.10
N LEU A 90 -7.50 -13.49 -1.43
CA LEU A 90 -8.68 -12.65 -1.61
C LEU A 90 -8.79 -12.10 -3.04
N ILE A 91 -7.69 -11.59 -3.62
CA ILE A 91 -7.66 -11.10 -5.01
C ILE A 91 -8.07 -12.21 -5.99
N LYS A 92 -7.52 -13.42 -5.83
CA LYS A 92 -7.92 -14.57 -6.66
C LYS A 92 -9.42 -14.84 -6.57
N TYR A 93 -9.97 -14.91 -5.36
CA TYR A 93 -11.39 -15.15 -5.14
C TYR A 93 -12.27 -14.07 -5.80
N LEU A 94 -11.94 -12.80 -5.59
CA LEU A 94 -12.70 -11.66 -6.13
C LEU A 94 -12.62 -11.58 -7.66
N HIS A 95 -11.48 -11.95 -8.24
CA HIS A 95 -11.32 -12.07 -9.68
C HIS A 95 -12.22 -13.16 -10.27
N GLU A 96 -12.22 -14.35 -9.66
CA GLU A 96 -12.94 -15.51 -10.17
C GLU A 96 -14.45 -15.44 -9.93
N ASN A 97 -14.92 -14.74 -8.90
CA ASN A 97 -16.32 -14.80 -8.46
C ASN A 97 -17.05 -13.45 -8.46
N MET A 98 -16.33 -12.32 -8.47
CA MET A 98 -16.93 -11.00 -8.19
C MET A 98 -16.57 -9.91 -9.20
N ASN A 99 -16.06 -10.27 -10.38
CA ASN A 99 -15.74 -9.36 -11.49
C ASN A 99 -14.68 -8.28 -11.18
N TYR A 100 -13.84 -8.51 -10.17
CA TYR A 100 -12.68 -7.65 -9.90
C TYR A 100 -11.52 -8.02 -10.83
N HIS A 101 -11.51 -7.41 -12.02
CA HIS A 101 -10.52 -7.71 -13.07
C HIS A 101 -9.33 -6.75 -13.10
N VAL A 102 -9.16 -5.88 -12.10
CA VAL A 102 -8.07 -4.91 -12.09
C VAL A 102 -7.44 -4.83 -10.70
N VAL A 103 -6.11 -4.90 -10.64
CA VAL A 103 -5.34 -4.62 -9.42
C VAL A 103 -4.41 -3.42 -9.66
N LEU A 104 -4.62 -2.37 -8.87
CA LEU A 104 -3.84 -1.14 -8.91
C LEU A 104 -2.95 -1.08 -7.66
N TYR A 105 -1.64 -1.04 -7.86
CA TYR A 105 -0.67 -1.00 -6.78
C TYR A 105 -0.23 0.44 -6.44
N GLU A 106 0.16 0.67 -5.19
CA GLU A 106 0.90 1.85 -4.73
C GLU A 106 2.35 1.84 -5.30
N ALA A 107 2.44 1.74 -6.62
CA ALA A 107 3.64 1.65 -7.44
C ALA A 107 3.50 2.54 -8.68
N GLY A 108 4.61 2.79 -9.37
CA GLY A 108 4.69 3.71 -10.49
C GLY A 108 3.73 3.34 -11.63
N GLN A 109 2.97 4.32 -12.14
CA GLN A 109 2.00 4.09 -13.23
C GLN A 109 2.65 3.51 -14.48
N TYR A 110 3.75 4.12 -14.93
CA TYR A 110 4.52 3.64 -16.08
C TYR A 110 5.14 2.27 -15.83
N ASP A 111 5.68 2.06 -14.64
CA ASP A 111 6.41 0.83 -14.30
C ASP A 111 5.48 -0.38 -14.30
N THR A 112 4.31 -0.24 -13.67
CA THR A 112 3.25 -1.26 -13.65
C THR A 112 2.61 -1.46 -15.02
N TRP A 113 2.49 -0.40 -15.84
CA TRP A 113 2.06 -0.54 -17.24
C TRP A 113 3.05 -1.39 -18.04
N ILE A 114 4.36 -1.11 -17.95
CA ILE A 114 5.41 -1.92 -18.60
C ILE A 114 5.36 -3.38 -18.14
N MET A 115 5.19 -3.61 -16.83
CA MET A 115 5.03 -4.95 -16.28
C MET A 115 3.81 -5.66 -16.88
N ASN A 116 2.66 -4.99 -16.93
CA ASN A 116 1.41 -5.53 -17.46
C ASN A 116 1.51 -5.85 -18.96
N GLU A 117 2.14 -4.99 -19.74
CA GLU A 117 2.37 -5.21 -21.17
C GLU A 117 3.40 -6.33 -21.42
N GLU A 118 4.43 -6.45 -20.57
CA GLU A 118 5.36 -7.58 -20.65
C GLU A 118 4.66 -8.91 -20.36
N MET A 119 3.72 -8.95 -19.40
CA MET A 119 2.92 -10.16 -19.13
C MET A 119 2.02 -10.55 -20.31
N LYS A 120 1.62 -9.61 -21.16
CA LYS A 120 0.78 -9.87 -22.35
C LYS A 120 1.58 -10.24 -23.57
N HIS A 121 2.74 -9.63 -23.75
CA HIS A 121 3.44 -9.62 -25.04
C HIS A 121 4.88 -10.11 -25.00
N HIS A 122 5.49 -10.24 -23.82
CA HIS A 122 6.86 -10.76 -23.62
C HIS A 122 7.94 -10.08 -24.50
N LYS A 123 7.76 -8.79 -24.82
CA LYS A 123 8.67 -8.04 -25.72
C LYS A 123 10.06 -7.83 -25.12
N LEU A 124 10.15 -7.68 -23.80
CA LEU A 124 11.39 -7.43 -23.06
C LEU A 124 12.12 -8.72 -22.68
N LYS A 125 11.48 -9.89 -22.88
CA LYS A 125 11.99 -11.23 -22.59
C LYS A 125 12.40 -11.38 -21.11
N ILE A 126 11.60 -10.85 -20.20
CA ILE A 126 11.83 -11.01 -18.76
C ILE A 126 11.34 -12.39 -18.33
N SER A 127 12.11 -13.07 -17.47
CA SER A 127 11.69 -14.36 -16.92
C SER A 127 10.44 -14.21 -16.06
N ALA A 128 9.60 -15.25 -16.07
CA ALA A 128 8.34 -15.27 -15.34
C ALA A 128 8.50 -14.96 -13.84
N ASP A 129 9.59 -15.42 -13.22
CA ASP A 129 9.86 -15.21 -11.79
C ASP A 129 10.28 -13.77 -11.47
N SER A 130 10.83 -13.04 -12.45
CA SER A 130 11.34 -11.67 -12.29
C SER A 130 10.43 -10.58 -12.86
N ILE A 131 9.36 -10.96 -13.56
CA ILE A 131 8.49 -10.02 -14.28
C ILE A 131 7.85 -8.99 -13.35
N GLY A 132 7.51 -9.38 -12.12
CA GLY A 132 6.98 -8.47 -11.09
C GLY A 132 7.93 -7.31 -10.79
N GLY A 133 9.23 -7.53 -10.95
CA GLY A 133 10.26 -6.52 -10.76
C GLY A 133 10.32 -5.45 -11.84
N LEU A 134 9.53 -5.55 -12.91
CA LEU A 134 9.34 -4.43 -13.85
C LEU A 134 8.46 -3.33 -13.26
N GLY A 135 7.49 -3.68 -12.42
CA GLY A 135 6.46 -2.74 -11.98
C GLY A 135 6.35 -2.53 -10.47
N LEU A 136 6.73 -3.52 -9.66
CA LEU A 136 6.48 -3.50 -8.22
C LEU A 136 7.75 -3.22 -7.42
N PHE A 137 7.58 -2.71 -6.20
CA PHE A 137 8.66 -2.69 -5.22
C PHE A 137 9.02 -4.12 -4.80
N GLY A 138 10.28 -4.34 -4.41
CA GLY A 138 10.82 -5.68 -4.12
C GLY A 138 9.99 -6.49 -3.13
N TYR A 139 9.36 -5.84 -2.15
CA TYR A 139 8.53 -6.50 -1.15
C TYR A 139 7.17 -7.01 -1.66
N TRP A 140 6.67 -6.55 -2.82
CA TRP A 140 5.40 -7.03 -3.41
C TRP A 140 5.58 -8.06 -4.54
N TRP A 141 6.81 -8.43 -4.89
CA TRP A 141 7.05 -9.48 -5.89
C TRP A 141 8.21 -10.42 -5.54
N GLY A 142 9.27 -9.91 -4.91
CA GLY A 142 10.53 -10.62 -4.71
C GLY A 142 10.54 -11.58 -3.52
N ALA A 143 9.38 -12.07 -3.09
CA ALA A 143 9.23 -12.96 -1.95
C ALA A 143 8.31 -14.15 -2.28
N LYS A 144 8.56 -15.29 -1.63
CA LYS A 144 7.83 -16.55 -1.88
C LYS A 144 6.33 -16.39 -1.71
N GLU A 145 5.91 -15.58 -0.74
CA GLU A 145 4.52 -15.30 -0.40
C GLU A 145 3.77 -14.57 -1.53
N ASN A 146 4.48 -13.81 -2.36
CA ASN A 146 3.91 -13.03 -3.47
C ASN A 146 3.96 -13.76 -4.82
N GLN A 147 4.89 -14.70 -5.00
CA GLN A 147 5.11 -15.37 -6.28
C GLN A 147 3.86 -16.08 -6.84
N PRO A 148 3.04 -16.78 -6.03
CA PRO A 148 1.79 -17.37 -6.52
C PRO A 148 0.85 -16.35 -7.19
N LEU A 149 0.77 -15.12 -6.65
CA LEU A 149 -0.06 -14.07 -7.24
C LEU A 149 0.53 -13.53 -8.55
N ILE A 150 1.86 -13.35 -8.61
CA ILE A 150 2.54 -12.94 -9.84
C ILE A 150 2.39 -13.98 -10.96
N GLN A 151 2.47 -15.26 -10.62
CA GLN A 151 2.22 -16.36 -11.56
C GLN A 151 0.75 -16.41 -11.99
N TYR A 152 -0.17 -16.19 -11.05
CA TYR A 152 -1.59 -16.10 -11.36
C TYR A 152 -1.89 -14.98 -12.36
N TYR A 153 -1.35 -13.77 -12.15
CA TYR A 153 -1.51 -12.65 -13.09
C TYR A 153 -1.08 -13.02 -14.52
N GLN A 154 0.11 -13.63 -14.66
CA GLN A 154 0.61 -14.11 -15.95
C GLN A 154 -0.31 -15.14 -16.58
N LYS A 155 -0.73 -16.16 -15.80
CA LYS A 155 -1.62 -17.22 -16.28
C LYS A 155 -2.96 -16.66 -16.76
N THR A 156 -3.51 -15.65 -16.09
CA THR A 156 -4.82 -15.10 -16.49
C THR A 156 -4.77 -14.33 -17.81
N LYS A 157 -3.60 -13.88 -18.28
CA LYS A 157 -3.47 -13.09 -19.53
C LYS A 157 -3.97 -13.82 -20.77
N THR A 158 -4.00 -15.15 -20.74
CA THR A 158 -4.51 -16.00 -21.82
C THR A 158 -5.94 -16.51 -21.56
N SER A 159 -6.58 -16.09 -20.46
CA SER A 159 -7.95 -16.49 -20.13
C SER A 159 -8.98 -15.54 -20.75
N ALA A 160 -10.26 -15.95 -20.75
CA ALA A 160 -11.36 -15.12 -21.25
C ALA A 160 -11.59 -13.85 -20.40
N THR A 161 -11.13 -13.85 -19.15
CA THR A 161 -11.25 -12.74 -18.22
C THR A 161 -9.87 -12.45 -17.61
N PRO A 162 -8.98 -11.78 -18.34
CA PRO A 162 -7.65 -11.46 -17.81
C PRO A 162 -7.74 -10.45 -16.68
N ILE A 163 -6.87 -10.59 -15.68
CA ILE A 163 -6.70 -9.57 -14.65
C ILE A 163 -5.69 -8.53 -15.13
N GLU A 164 -6.07 -7.26 -15.16
CA GLU A 164 -5.20 -6.15 -15.54
C GLU A 164 -4.46 -5.59 -14.33
N ILE A 165 -3.20 -5.20 -14.52
CA ILE A 165 -2.37 -4.62 -13.47
C ILE A 165 -2.02 -3.18 -13.82
N GLY A 166 -2.10 -2.31 -12.83
CA GLY A 166 -1.69 -0.92 -12.95
C GLY A 166 -1.12 -0.37 -11.65
N GLY A 167 -0.85 0.92 -11.66
CA GLY A 167 -0.26 1.65 -10.55
C GLY A 167 -0.82 3.05 -10.49
N PHE A 168 -0.56 3.73 -9.39
CA PHE A 168 -1.01 5.11 -9.18
C PHE A 168 0.02 5.99 -8.46
N ASP A 169 1.17 5.44 -8.06
CA ASP A 169 2.22 6.22 -7.43
C ASP A 169 3.03 7.01 -8.46
N ILE A 170 3.55 8.16 -8.03
CA ILE A 170 4.47 8.99 -8.81
C ILE A 170 5.91 8.47 -8.73
N GLN A 171 6.20 7.60 -7.75
CA GLN A 171 7.55 7.11 -7.51
C GLN A 171 8.01 6.11 -8.55
N PHE A 172 9.33 6.02 -8.71
CA PHE A 172 9.94 4.92 -9.43
C PHE A 172 9.92 3.67 -8.57
N SER A 173 9.28 2.66 -9.14
CA SER A 173 9.20 1.28 -8.69
C SER A 173 9.92 0.39 -9.72
N GLY A 174 9.87 -0.94 -9.54
CA GLY A 174 10.40 -1.87 -10.53
C GLY A 174 11.93 -1.85 -10.63
N GLY A 175 12.62 -2.52 -9.70
CA GLY A 175 14.08 -2.62 -9.69
C GLY A 175 14.69 -3.27 -10.94
N VAL A 176 13.94 -4.14 -11.64
CA VAL A 176 14.36 -4.73 -12.93
C VAL A 176 14.22 -3.72 -14.07
N LEU A 177 13.16 -2.89 -14.04
CA LEU A 177 12.93 -1.85 -15.04
C LEU A 177 13.95 -0.70 -14.93
N ALA A 178 14.49 -0.43 -13.73
CA ALA A 178 15.41 0.66 -13.49
C ALA A 178 16.57 0.72 -14.50
N PHE A 179 17.15 -0.43 -14.87
CA PHE A 179 18.26 -0.54 -15.83
C PHE A 179 17.84 -0.47 -17.31
N LYS A 180 16.54 -0.57 -17.62
CA LYS A 180 15.99 -0.55 -18.99
C LYS A 180 15.29 0.77 -19.32
N ARG A 181 14.90 1.53 -18.29
CA ARG A 181 14.14 2.78 -18.36
C ARG A 181 14.72 3.79 -19.36
N GLY A 182 16.03 4.01 -19.33
CA GLY A 182 16.69 4.97 -20.23
C GLY A 182 16.62 4.56 -21.69
N LYS A 183 16.85 3.27 -21.99
CA LYS A 183 16.71 2.71 -23.34
C LYS A 183 15.26 2.81 -23.83
N LEU A 184 14.29 2.36 -23.03
CA LEU A 184 12.87 2.39 -23.41
C LEU A 184 12.38 3.81 -23.69
N LEU A 185 12.84 4.79 -22.91
CA LEU A 185 12.55 6.19 -23.16
C LEU A 185 13.14 6.66 -24.50
N LYS A 186 14.40 6.36 -24.80
CA LYS A 186 15.04 6.68 -26.09
C LYS A 186 14.28 6.03 -27.26
N ASP A 187 13.91 4.75 -27.13
CA ASP A 187 13.16 4.01 -28.15
C ASP A 187 11.76 4.60 -28.39
N PHE A 188 11.07 5.04 -27.34
CA PHE A 188 9.78 5.73 -27.45
C PHE A 188 9.90 7.09 -28.16
N LEU A 189 10.88 7.90 -27.77
CA LEU A 189 11.11 9.22 -28.40
C LEU A 189 11.45 9.05 -29.89
N SER A 190 12.32 8.09 -30.22
CA SER A 190 12.69 7.81 -31.61
C SER A 190 11.49 7.37 -32.46
N ARG A 191 10.63 6.47 -31.95
CA ARG A 191 9.44 6.01 -32.67
C ARG A 191 8.42 7.12 -32.95
N ASN A 192 8.39 8.15 -32.10
CA ASN A 192 7.50 9.31 -32.25
C ASN A 192 8.19 10.52 -32.89
N ASN A 193 9.35 10.34 -33.52
CA ASN A 193 10.12 11.40 -34.19
C ASN A 193 10.46 12.60 -33.26
N ILE A 194 10.67 12.34 -31.97
CA ILE A 194 11.08 13.37 -31.00
C ILE A 194 12.60 13.31 -30.84
N ASP A 195 13.31 14.34 -31.31
CA ASP A 195 14.76 14.43 -31.15
C ASP A 195 15.15 14.74 -29.70
N ILE A 196 15.70 13.73 -29.01
CA ILE A 196 16.18 13.84 -27.63
C ILE A 196 17.25 14.93 -27.46
N LYS A 197 18.00 15.30 -28.50
CA LYS A 197 19.03 16.35 -28.44
C LYS A 197 18.44 17.72 -28.09
N THR A 198 17.16 17.94 -28.33
CA THR A 198 16.43 19.15 -27.92
C THR A 198 16.22 19.26 -26.40
N PHE A 199 16.50 18.19 -25.66
CA PHE A 199 16.45 18.07 -24.20
C PHE A 199 17.85 17.74 -23.66
N PRO A 200 18.77 18.70 -23.61
CA PRO A 200 20.19 18.44 -23.36
C PRO A 200 20.48 17.75 -22.02
N ILE A 201 19.74 18.06 -20.96
CA ILE A 201 19.95 17.40 -19.65
C ILE A 201 19.43 15.97 -19.72
N LEU A 202 18.22 15.75 -20.24
CA LEU A 202 17.68 14.41 -20.42
C LEU A 202 18.58 13.57 -21.32
N ASN A 203 19.02 14.08 -22.47
CA ASN A 203 19.89 13.38 -23.42
C ASN A 203 21.18 12.91 -22.75
N LYS A 204 21.82 13.79 -21.97
CA LYS A 204 23.08 13.48 -21.30
C LYS A 204 22.91 12.47 -20.16
N ARG A 205 21.76 12.47 -19.49
CA ARG A 205 21.57 11.78 -18.19
C ARG A 205 20.36 10.84 -18.15
N THR A 206 19.89 10.36 -19.30
CA THR A 206 18.68 9.50 -19.38
C THR A 206 18.82 8.24 -18.53
N ASP A 207 20.02 7.69 -18.44
CA ASP A 207 20.30 6.46 -17.71
C ASP A 207 20.49 6.70 -16.20
N GLU A 208 20.51 7.98 -15.76
CA GLU A 208 20.67 8.40 -14.36
C GLU A 208 19.33 8.75 -13.68
N LEU A 209 18.18 8.64 -14.37
CA LEU A 209 16.88 9.11 -13.86
C LEU A 209 16.55 8.56 -12.46
N ASN A 210 16.77 7.26 -12.24
CA ASN A 210 16.52 6.63 -10.94
C ASN A 210 17.36 7.23 -9.81
N ASN A 211 18.54 7.79 -10.12
CA ASN A 211 19.42 8.38 -9.13
C ASN A 211 19.03 9.82 -8.76
N PHE A 212 18.21 10.49 -9.58
CA PHE A 212 17.85 11.89 -9.36
C PHE A 212 16.93 12.08 -8.15
N ILE A 213 16.29 11.02 -7.64
CA ILE A 213 15.54 11.06 -6.38
C ILE A 213 16.46 11.28 -5.17
N TYR A 214 17.75 10.94 -5.27
CA TYR A 214 18.70 11.09 -4.18
C TYR A 214 19.30 12.50 -4.16
N LYS A 215 18.92 13.30 -3.15
CA LYS A 215 19.33 14.71 -3.00
C LYS A 215 20.85 14.91 -3.08
N ARG A 216 21.64 14.03 -2.47
CA ARG A 216 23.11 14.08 -2.50
C ARG A 216 23.66 13.90 -3.93
N TYR A 217 23.13 12.94 -4.66
CA TYR A 217 23.53 12.66 -6.03
C TYR A 217 23.18 13.82 -6.95
N VAL A 218 21.91 14.25 -6.96
CA VAL A 218 21.45 15.31 -7.85
C VAL A 218 22.16 16.65 -7.58
N ASN A 219 22.48 16.99 -6.32
CA ASN A 219 23.27 18.18 -5.98
C ASN A 219 24.72 18.11 -6.51
N LYS A 220 25.26 16.90 -6.67
CA LYS A 220 26.59 16.69 -7.25
C LYS A 220 26.56 16.87 -8.77
N VAL A 221 25.54 16.33 -9.45
CA VAL A 221 25.54 16.22 -10.93
C VAL A 221 24.77 17.32 -11.67
N LEU A 222 23.78 17.96 -11.03
CA LEU A 222 23.04 19.11 -11.56
C LEU A 222 23.40 20.37 -10.75
N LYS A 223 24.08 21.33 -11.40
CA LYS A 223 24.58 22.58 -10.80
C LYS A 223 23.75 23.79 -11.22
N GLY A 224 23.81 24.84 -10.41
CA GLY A 224 23.08 26.09 -10.66
C GLY A 224 21.59 25.84 -10.96
N ASN A 225 21.09 26.40 -12.06
CA ASN A 225 19.68 26.29 -12.45
C ASN A 225 19.33 25.00 -13.22
N GLN A 226 20.23 24.01 -13.31
CA GLN A 226 19.99 22.79 -14.10
C GLN A 226 18.80 21.96 -13.62
N LYS A 227 18.50 21.96 -12.31
CA LYS A 227 17.31 21.28 -11.77
C LYS A 227 16.02 21.83 -12.37
N ASN A 228 15.85 23.15 -12.37
CA ASN A 228 14.65 23.77 -12.93
C ASN A 228 14.59 23.60 -14.45
N LYS A 229 15.73 23.74 -15.15
CA LYS A 229 15.81 23.45 -16.60
C LYS A 229 15.38 22.01 -16.91
N PHE A 230 15.76 21.03 -16.09
CA PHE A 230 15.33 19.65 -16.26
C PHE A 230 13.82 19.46 -16.04
N LEU A 231 13.24 20.09 -15.01
CA LEU A 231 11.78 20.07 -14.82
C LEU A 231 11.03 20.74 -15.99
N GLN A 232 11.62 21.77 -16.60
CA GLN A 232 11.09 22.41 -17.81
C GLN A 232 11.21 21.50 -19.04
N GLU A 233 12.33 20.77 -19.22
CA GLU A 233 12.47 19.75 -20.27
C GLU A 233 11.38 18.68 -20.17
N LEU A 234 11.13 18.16 -18.96
CA LEU A 234 10.05 17.18 -18.71
C LEU A 234 8.67 17.74 -19.04
N THR A 235 8.40 19.00 -18.66
CA THR A 235 7.13 19.67 -18.99
C THR A 235 6.97 19.85 -20.50
N ARG A 236 8.04 20.25 -21.21
CA ARG A 236 7.99 20.39 -22.67
C ARG A 236 7.78 19.04 -23.36
N LEU A 237 8.42 17.97 -22.88
CA LEU A 237 8.20 16.60 -23.37
C LEU A 237 6.76 16.15 -23.19
N GLU A 238 6.20 16.34 -21.98
CA GLU A 238 4.80 16.08 -21.69
C GLU A 238 3.89 16.80 -22.70
N GLN A 239 4.11 18.10 -22.95
CA GLN A 239 3.29 18.86 -23.90
C GLN A 239 3.44 18.39 -25.36
N ILE A 240 4.61 17.91 -25.76
CA ILE A 240 4.80 17.33 -27.10
C ILE A 240 4.04 16.00 -27.19
N VAL A 241 4.18 15.12 -26.20
CA VAL A 241 3.51 13.82 -26.20
C VAL A 241 1.98 13.96 -26.10
N LEU A 242 1.48 14.96 -25.38
CA LEU A 242 0.05 15.28 -25.35
C LEU A 242 -0.51 15.72 -26.71
N LYS A 243 0.31 16.10 -27.68
CA LYS A 243 -0.13 16.45 -29.05
C LYS A 243 -0.05 15.25 -30.02
N LEU A 244 0.56 14.15 -29.61
CA LEU A 244 0.59 12.93 -30.40
C LEU A 244 -0.79 12.26 -30.40
N GLU A 245 -0.93 11.27 -31.30
CA GLU A 245 -2.08 10.38 -31.31
C GLU A 245 -2.31 9.74 -29.94
N LYS A 246 -3.58 9.64 -29.53
CA LYS A 246 -3.99 9.16 -28.20
C LYS A 246 -3.96 7.63 -28.08
N THR A 247 -2.81 7.04 -28.38
CA THR A 247 -2.56 5.61 -28.12
C THR A 247 -2.35 5.37 -26.61
N PRO A 248 -2.59 4.14 -26.09
CA PRO A 248 -2.31 3.82 -24.70
C PRO A 248 -0.86 4.10 -24.29
N GLU A 249 0.10 3.81 -25.17
CA GLU A 249 1.53 4.09 -24.95
C GLU A 249 1.78 5.60 -24.83
N ASN A 250 1.27 6.42 -25.76
CA ASN A 250 1.48 7.88 -25.70
C ASN A 250 0.82 8.50 -24.46
N ILE A 251 -0.37 8.03 -24.08
CA ILE A 251 -1.07 8.47 -22.87
C ILE A 251 -0.22 8.17 -21.62
N VAL A 252 0.29 6.95 -21.47
CA VAL A 252 1.09 6.60 -20.28
C VAL A 252 2.41 7.36 -20.26
N TYR A 253 3.05 7.63 -21.40
CA TYR A 253 4.28 8.43 -21.44
C TYR A 253 4.05 9.89 -21.09
N ALA A 254 2.95 10.52 -21.51
CA ALA A 254 2.61 11.87 -21.08
C ALA A 254 2.49 11.94 -19.54
N ARG A 255 1.75 10.98 -18.97
CA ARG A 255 1.61 10.83 -17.51
C ARG A 255 2.94 10.55 -16.82
N TYR A 256 3.79 9.74 -17.45
CA TYR A 256 5.09 9.40 -16.92
C TYR A 256 6.01 10.61 -16.80
N PHE A 257 6.03 11.51 -17.79
CA PHE A 257 6.82 12.75 -17.68
C PHE A 257 6.34 13.66 -16.55
N GLN A 258 5.01 13.76 -16.36
CA GLN A 258 4.43 14.46 -15.22
C GLN A 258 4.81 13.80 -13.89
N ASP A 259 4.72 12.47 -13.78
CA ASP A 259 5.09 11.72 -12.57
C ASP A 259 6.60 11.85 -12.25
N ILE A 260 7.49 11.81 -13.26
CA ILE A 260 8.92 12.08 -13.06
C ILE A 260 9.10 13.47 -12.44
N LYS A 261 8.48 14.49 -13.05
CA LYS A 261 8.58 15.89 -12.59
C LYS A 261 8.11 16.03 -11.16
N ASP A 262 6.98 15.43 -10.81
CA ASP A 262 6.40 15.50 -9.48
C ASP A 262 7.22 14.73 -8.44
N ASN A 263 7.69 13.53 -8.78
CA ASN A 263 8.52 12.73 -7.90
C ASN A 263 9.86 13.43 -7.61
N LEU A 264 10.47 14.05 -8.60
CA LEU A 264 11.69 14.83 -8.39
C LEU A 264 11.43 16.10 -7.57
N THR A 265 10.34 16.81 -7.86
CA THR A 265 9.91 17.97 -7.05
C THR A 265 9.73 17.58 -5.59
N LYS A 266 9.04 16.45 -5.32
CA LYS A 266 8.85 15.90 -3.98
C LYS A 266 10.20 15.68 -3.29
N ASN A 267 11.09 14.91 -3.92
CA ASN A 267 12.37 14.50 -3.33
C ASN A 267 13.37 15.66 -3.16
N TRP A 268 13.29 16.70 -3.98
CA TRP A 268 14.20 17.85 -3.89
C TRP A 268 13.75 18.87 -2.87
N LYS A 269 12.42 19.08 -2.72
CA LYS A 269 11.81 20.10 -1.88
C LYS A 269 11.58 19.63 -0.45
N TYR A 270 11.01 18.44 -0.25
CA TYR A 270 10.54 17.99 1.05
C TYR A 270 11.55 17.08 1.75
N LYS A 271 11.48 17.03 3.09
CA LYS A 271 12.23 16.06 3.89
C LYS A 271 11.62 14.66 3.69
N PRO A 272 12.43 13.62 3.42
CA PRO A 272 11.95 12.24 3.35
C PRO A 272 11.16 11.85 4.61
N GLY A 273 10.03 11.18 4.43
CA GLY A 273 9.15 10.73 5.52
C GLY A 273 8.35 11.83 6.23
N SER A 274 8.48 13.10 5.87
CA SER A 274 7.69 14.17 6.51
C SER A 274 6.22 14.16 6.05
N MET A 275 5.30 14.56 6.93
CA MET A 275 3.86 14.65 6.62
C MET A 275 3.56 15.54 5.39
N PRO A 276 4.22 16.71 5.19
CA PRO A 276 4.03 17.48 3.96
C PRO A 276 4.48 16.74 2.69
N SER A 277 5.53 15.92 2.77
CA SER A 277 5.97 15.07 1.65
C SER A 277 4.93 13.99 1.33
N MET A 278 4.38 13.36 2.37
CA MET A 278 3.29 12.38 2.25
C MET A 278 2.03 13.02 1.68
N GLN A 279 1.61 14.18 2.17
CA GLN A 279 0.47 14.94 1.65
C GLN A 279 0.65 15.28 0.16
N PHE A 280 1.84 15.74 -0.24
CA PHE A 280 2.13 16.02 -1.64
C PHE A 280 1.98 14.75 -2.49
N ARG A 281 2.61 13.64 -2.07
CA ARG A 281 2.53 12.34 -2.75
C ARG A 281 1.09 11.84 -2.84
N ASP A 282 0.37 11.74 -1.73
CA ASP A 282 -0.98 11.16 -1.67
C ASP A 282 -1.99 11.97 -2.48
N SER A 283 -1.84 13.30 -2.54
CA SER A 283 -2.69 14.13 -3.40
C SER A 283 -2.51 13.81 -4.89
N LEU A 284 -1.30 13.43 -5.31
CA LEU A 284 -1.00 13.04 -6.68
C LEU A 284 -1.36 11.59 -6.94
N MET A 285 -1.14 10.70 -5.96
CA MET A 285 -1.64 9.33 -5.99
C MET A 285 -3.17 9.29 -6.15
N ALA A 286 -3.89 10.17 -5.47
CA ALA A 286 -5.34 10.29 -5.60
C ALA A 286 -5.75 10.67 -7.02
N LYS A 287 -5.10 11.69 -7.61
CA LYS A 287 -5.35 12.09 -9.01
C LYS A 287 -5.06 10.96 -10.00
N ASN A 288 -3.96 10.25 -9.78
CA ASN A 288 -3.56 9.12 -10.62
C ASN A 288 -4.55 7.96 -10.48
N LEU A 289 -4.92 7.59 -9.26
CA LEU A 289 -5.88 6.50 -8.99
C LEU A 289 -7.27 6.82 -9.56
N ILE A 290 -7.77 8.04 -9.36
CA ILE A 290 -9.05 8.48 -9.94
C ILE A 290 -9.01 8.41 -11.47
N TYR A 291 -7.91 8.83 -12.10
CA TYR A 291 -7.73 8.67 -13.55
C TYR A 291 -7.78 7.20 -13.99
N GLN A 292 -7.10 6.30 -13.28
CA GLN A 292 -7.17 4.87 -13.55
C GLN A 292 -8.61 4.35 -13.46
N ILE A 293 -9.36 4.73 -12.41
CA ILE A 293 -10.72 4.24 -12.15
C ILE A 293 -11.76 4.82 -13.11
N ASP A 294 -11.65 6.11 -13.46
CA ASP A 294 -12.70 6.83 -14.18
C ASP A 294 -12.44 6.91 -15.69
N SER A 295 -11.18 6.76 -16.12
CA SER A 295 -10.78 6.82 -17.53
C SER A 295 -10.33 5.46 -18.07
N VAL A 296 -9.36 4.81 -17.42
CA VAL A 296 -8.76 3.56 -17.95
C VAL A 296 -9.65 2.35 -17.70
N TYR A 297 -10.23 2.27 -16.50
CA TYR A 297 -10.99 1.12 -16.02
C TYR A 297 -12.43 1.50 -15.62
N LYS A 298 -13.02 2.46 -16.34
CA LYS A 298 -14.33 3.08 -16.04
C LYS A 298 -15.44 2.08 -15.68
N ASP A 299 -15.49 0.95 -16.39
CA ASP A 299 -16.56 -0.04 -16.25
C ASP A 299 -16.12 -1.31 -15.52
N LYS A 300 -14.99 -1.26 -14.80
CA LYS A 300 -14.44 -2.39 -14.05
C LYS A 300 -14.49 -2.15 -12.56
N LYS A 301 -14.68 -3.24 -11.80
CA LYS A 301 -14.34 -3.23 -10.37
C LYS A 301 -12.83 -3.34 -10.20
N VAL A 302 -12.28 -2.55 -9.29
CA VAL A 302 -10.84 -2.45 -9.06
C VAL A 302 -10.48 -2.81 -7.61
N ILE A 303 -9.32 -3.44 -7.46
CA ILE A 303 -8.66 -3.66 -6.17
C ILE A 303 -7.47 -2.72 -6.10
N VAL A 304 -7.32 -2.00 -5.00
CA VAL A 304 -6.23 -1.06 -4.73
C VAL A 304 -5.37 -1.66 -3.63
N TRP A 305 -4.07 -1.83 -3.89
CA TRP A 305 -3.11 -2.37 -2.93
C TRP A 305 -2.19 -1.25 -2.43
N CYS A 306 -2.23 -0.94 -1.13
CA CYS A 306 -1.36 0.06 -0.51
C CYS A 306 -1.07 -0.25 0.97
N ALA A 307 -0.21 0.54 1.61
CA ALA A 307 -0.09 0.56 3.08
C ALA A 307 -1.36 1.11 3.75
N ASN A 308 -1.63 0.67 4.99
CA ASN A 308 -2.79 1.14 5.78
C ASN A 308 -2.78 2.68 5.95
N ILE A 309 -1.60 3.30 6.12
CA ILE A 309 -1.50 4.77 6.25
C ILE A 309 -2.01 5.53 5.02
N HIS A 310 -2.05 4.89 3.85
CA HIS A 310 -2.60 5.45 2.62
C HIS A 310 -4.09 5.12 2.46
N SER A 311 -4.57 3.99 3.00
CA SER A 311 -5.96 3.55 2.83
C SER A 311 -6.96 4.30 3.72
N PHE A 312 -6.51 4.95 4.80
CA PHE A 312 -7.41 5.62 5.75
C PHE A 312 -8.36 6.64 5.10
N ALA A 313 -9.65 6.53 5.41
CA ALA A 313 -10.73 7.35 4.87
C ALA A 313 -10.89 8.74 5.52
N GLU A 314 -10.11 9.05 6.55
CA GLU A 314 -10.15 10.32 7.26
C GLU A 314 -8.78 11.01 7.30
N ARG A 315 -8.81 12.32 7.58
CA ARG A 315 -7.61 13.12 7.80
C ARG A 315 -6.80 12.53 8.96
N TYR A 316 -5.57 12.11 8.66
CA TYR A 316 -4.69 11.50 9.64
C TYR A 316 -4.13 12.51 10.65
N SER A 317 -3.77 13.71 10.16
CA SER A 317 -3.28 14.84 10.94
C SER A 317 -3.56 16.16 10.22
N LYS A 318 -3.26 17.30 10.87
CA LYS A 318 -3.42 18.64 10.26
C LYS A 318 -2.73 18.74 8.89
N ASP A 319 -1.55 18.15 8.76
CA ASP A 319 -0.70 18.30 7.57
C ASP A 319 -0.82 17.14 6.58
N TYR A 320 -1.66 16.13 6.84
CA TYR A 320 -1.75 14.93 6.01
C TYR A 320 -3.18 14.38 5.89
N LEU A 321 -3.66 14.37 4.66
CA LEU A 321 -4.88 13.73 4.18
C LEU A 321 -4.47 12.50 3.33
N PRO A 322 -4.70 11.28 3.84
CA PRO A 322 -4.38 10.05 3.12
C PRO A 322 -5.16 9.89 1.82
N LEU A 323 -4.60 9.10 0.89
CA LEU A 323 -5.24 8.68 -0.36
C LEU A 323 -6.69 8.22 -0.16
N GLY A 324 -6.93 7.34 0.81
CA GLY A 324 -8.24 6.75 1.08
C GLY A 324 -9.33 7.77 1.38
N ALA A 325 -8.98 8.90 2.00
CA ALA A 325 -9.93 9.99 2.25
C ALA A 325 -10.38 10.68 0.96
N TYR A 326 -9.47 10.87 -0.02
CA TYR A 326 -9.86 11.36 -1.34
C TYR A 326 -10.79 10.38 -2.06
N ILE A 327 -10.46 9.08 -2.00
CA ILE A 327 -11.26 8.03 -2.64
C ILE A 327 -12.63 7.90 -1.98
N ARG A 328 -12.71 7.97 -0.65
CA ARG A 328 -13.98 8.02 0.08
C ARG A 328 -14.82 9.22 -0.33
N ASN A 329 -14.22 10.40 -0.45
CA ASN A 329 -14.95 11.60 -0.87
C ASN A 329 -15.48 11.49 -2.31
N GLN A 330 -14.71 10.88 -3.22
CA GLN A 330 -15.09 10.73 -4.62
C GLN A 330 -16.15 9.64 -4.85
N TYR A 331 -16.03 8.49 -4.18
CA TYR A 331 -16.83 7.29 -4.48
C TYR A 331 -17.83 6.91 -3.38
N GLY A 332 -17.81 7.59 -2.24
CA GLY A 332 -18.73 7.35 -1.12
C GLY A 332 -18.74 5.89 -0.69
N ASN A 333 -19.93 5.30 -0.57
CA ASN A 333 -20.13 3.90 -0.18
C ASN A 333 -19.64 2.88 -1.21
N SER A 334 -19.41 3.30 -2.46
CA SER A 334 -18.89 2.43 -3.53
C SER A 334 -17.41 2.08 -3.33
N ALA A 335 -16.68 2.83 -2.50
CA ALA A 335 -15.37 2.42 -2.00
C ALA A 335 -15.52 1.57 -0.73
N TYR A 336 -14.81 0.45 -0.63
CA TYR A 336 -14.70 -0.36 0.58
C TYR A 336 -13.23 -0.46 0.98
N ILE A 337 -12.91 -0.29 2.26
CA ILE A 337 -11.53 -0.31 2.75
C ILE A 337 -11.36 -1.43 3.77
N ILE A 338 -10.44 -2.35 3.49
CA ILE A 338 -10.01 -3.42 4.40
C ILE A 338 -8.56 -3.16 4.79
N ASP A 339 -8.33 -2.96 6.08
CA ASP A 339 -6.98 -2.85 6.64
C ASP A 339 -6.61 -4.11 7.41
N PHE A 340 -5.32 -4.43 7.38
CA PHE A 340 -4.80 -5.66 7.98
C PHE A 340 -4.13 -5.36 9.31
N SER A 341 -4.36 -6.20 10.32
CA SER A 341 -3.69 -6.11 11.62
C SER A 341 -3.24 -7.48 12.13
N SER A 342 -2.27 -7.50 13.05
CA SER A 342 -1.71 -8.72 13.62
C SER A 342 -1.31 -8.57 15.08
N TYR A 343 -1.39 -9.66 15.83
CA TYR A 343 -0.93 -9.67 17.22
C TYR A 343 0.58 -9.81 17.34
N ALA A 344 1.24 -10.56 16.46
CA ALA A 344 2.68 -10.69 16.52
C ALA A 344 3.29 -10.98 15.15
N GLN A 345 4.61 -10.84 15.05
CA GLN A 345 5.39 -11.31 13.91
C GLN A 345 6.25 -12.52 14.31
N LYS A 346 6.25 -13.54 13.47
CA LYS A 346 7.18 -14.67 13.50
C LYS A 346 8.33 -14.43 12.52
N ASN A 347 9.54 -14.37 13.05
CA ASN A 347 10.76 -14.19 12.28
C ASN A 347 11.25 -15.50 11.66
N ASN A 348 12.21 -15.40 10.72
CA ASN A 348 12.79 -16.55 10.02
C ASN A 348 13.46 -17.58 10.96
N ASN A 349 13.97 -17.14 12.11
CA ASN A 349 14.54 -18.01 13.14
C ASN A 349 13.49 -18.63 14.08
N GLY A 350 12.20 -18.39 13.82
CA GLY A 350 11.08 -18.87 14.63
C GLY A 350 10.74 -18.01 15.85
N SER A 351 11.51 -16.97 16.15
CA SER A 351 11.21 -16.07 17.28
C SER A 351 9.95 -15.24 17.02
N ILE A 352 9.25 -14.88 18.09
CA ILE A 352 8.07 -14.01 18.05
C ILE A 352 8.45 -12.60 18.51
N SER A 353 8.18 -11.59 17.70
CA SER A 353 8.40 -10.17 17.96
C SER A 353 7.12 -9.36 17.77
N ASP A 354 7.21 -8.04 17.99
CA ASP A 354 6.17 -7.06 17.63
C ASP A 354 4.80 -7.30 18.27
N ARG A 355 4.81 -7.76 19.52
CA ARG A 355 3.58 -7.85 20.31
C ARG A 355 3.06 -6.44 20.62
N PRO A 356 1.73 -6.22 20.54
CA PRO A 356 1.13 -4.94 20.86
C PRO A 356 1.37 -4.55 22.32
N GLY A 357 1.30 -3.25 22.62
CA GLY A 357 1.20 -2.82 24.00
C GLY A 357 -0.11 -3.26 24.65
N LYS A 358 -0.16 -3.17 25.98
CA LYS A 358 -1.21 -3.80 26.82
C LYS A 358 -2.65 -3.43 26.47
N TYR A 359 -2.88 -2.26 25.87
CA TYR A 359 -4.22 -1.75 25.56
C TYR A 359 -4.66 -2.03 24.12
N ALA A 360 -3.77 -2.49 23.25
CA ALA A 360 -4.14 -2.67 21.85
C ALA A 360 -5.15 -3.82 21.70
N ILE A 361 -6.13 -3.60 20.84
CA ILE A 361 -7.24 -4.53 20.59
C ILE A 361 -6.76 -5.89 20.07
N GLU A 362 -5.58 -5.92 19.44
CA GLU A 362 -4.94 -7.14 18.97
C GLU A 362 -4.70 -8.16 20.10
N ASN A 363 -4.57 -7.72 21.35
CA ASN A 363 -4.55 -8.62 22.52
C ASN A 363 -5.89 -9.33 22.72
N VAL A 364 -7.00 -8.65 22.48
CA VAL A 364 -8.36 -9.23 22.55
C VAL A 364 -8.57 -10.16 21.36
N PHE A 365 -8.14 -9.74 20.16
CA PHE A 365 -8.18 -10.58 18.96
C PHE A 365 -7.42 -11.90 19.16
N HIS A 366 -6.22 -11.85 19.75
CA HIS A 366 -5.43 -13.04 20.06
C HIS A 366 -6.15 -14.00 21.02
N ARG A 367 -6.83 -13.44 22.04
CA ARG A 367 -7.64 -14.23 23.00
C ARG A 367 -8.83 -14.94 22.36
N THR A 368 -9.25 -14.56 21.17
CA THR A 368 -10.30 -15.28 20.43
C THR A 368 -9.85 -16.68 19.97
N LYS A 369 -8.54 -16.94 19.96
CA LYS A 369 -7.92 -18.19 19.46
C LYS A 369 -8.35 -18.53 18.03
N THR A 370 -8.59 -17.51 17.21
CA THR A 370 -8.96 -17.64 15.81
C THR A 370 -7.83 -17.07 14.96
N PRO A 371 -7.05 -17.92 14.27
CA PRO A 371 -5.83 -17.50 13.58
C PRO A 371 -6.06 -16.40 12.54
N TYR A 372 -7.18 -16.49 11.82
CA TYR A 372 -7.57 -15.53 10.79
C TYR A 372 -9.05 -15.23 10.92
N PHE A 373 -9.43 -13.96 10.91
CA PHE A 373 -10.83 -13.58 10.79
C PHE A 373 -10.97 -12.21 10.16
N PHE A 374 -12.16 -11.95 9.64
CA PHE A 374 -12.59 -10.66 9.14
C PHE A 374 -13.63 -10.03 10.06
N LEU A 375 -13.55 -8.72 10.26
CA LEU A 375 -14.59 -7.91 10.92
C LEU A 375 -15.13 -6.90 9.91
N ASN A 376 -16.44 -6.93 9.66
CA ASN A 376 -17.13 -5.89 8.90
C ASN A 376 -17.62 -4.80 9.87
N LEU A 377 -16.93 -3.67 9.92
CA LEU A 377 -17.26 -2.57 10.83
C LEU A 377 -18.52 -1.81 10.41
N ARG A 378 -18.97 -1.90 9.15
CA ARG A 378 -20.22 -1.27 8.70
C ARG A 378 -21.45 -1.88 9.37
N ASN A 379 -21.42 -3.17 9.69
CA ASN A 379 -22.55 -3.89 10.28
C ASN A 379 -22.56 -3.85 11.82
N ILE A 380 -21.57 -3.21 12.43
CA ILE A 380 -21.49 -3.11 13.88
C ILE A 380 -22.37 -1.95 14.36
N PRO A 381 -23.18 -2.12 15.41
CA PRO A 381 -24.02 -1.04 15.95
C PRO A 381 -23.20 0.12 16.51
N GLU A 382 -23.70 1.36 16.39
CA GLU A 382 -23.07 2.58 16.91
C GLU A 382 -22.83 2.56 18.44
N SER A 383 -23.56 1.72 19.18
CA SER A 383 -23.34 1.50 20.62
C SER A 383 -22.05 0.72 20.94
N SER A 384 -21.51 -0.03 19.98
CA SER A 384 -20.32 -0.87 20.15
C SER A 384 -19.08 -0.03 20.49
N PHE A 385 -18.15 -0.61 21.26
CA PHE A 385 -16.85 0.02 21.50
C PHE A 385 -16.03 0.18 20.21
N MET A 386 -16.26 -0.67 19.19
CA MET A 386 -15.56 -0.60 17.91
C MET A 386 -15.94 0.64 17.08
N LYS A 387 -17.03 1.33 17.46
CA LYS A 387 -17.47 2.61 16.89
C LYS A 387 -16.93 3.83 17.65
N LYS A 388 -16.13 3.59 18.69
CA LYS A 388 -15.49 4.60 19.55
C LYS A 388 -13.97 4.50 19.41
N GLU A 389 -13.25 5.32 20.16
CA GLU A 389 -11.79 5.25 20.18
C GLU A 389 -11.27 4.01 20.90
N PHE A 390 -10.39 3.25 20.25
CA PHE A 390 -9.64 2.15 20.87
C PHE A 390 -8.19 2.15 20.39
N VAL A 391 -7.31 1.51 21.17
CA VAL A 391 -5.90 1.36 20.81
C VAL A 391 -5.77 0.21 19.83
N SER A 392 -5.04 0.41 18.75
CA SER A 392 -4.70 -0.64 17.79
C SER A 392 -3.30 -0.40 17.25
N THR A 393 -2.62 -1.47 16.87
CA THR A 393 -1.32 -1.46 16.19
C THR A 393 -1.46 -1.49 14.67
N ILE A 394 -2.65 -1.25 14.12
CA ILE A 394 -2.95 -1.39 12.69
C ILE A 394 -2.11 -0.46 11.78
N ASN A 395 -1.49 0.59 12.32
CA ASN A 395 -0.61 1.47 11.56
C ASN A 395 0.86 1.29 11.95
N GLN A 396 1.62 0.61 11.11
CA GLN A 396 3.07 0.36 11.29
C GLN A 396 3.41 -0.27 12.64
N ARG A 397 2.51 -1.08 13.20
CA ARG A 397 2.66 -1.74 14.51
C ARG A 397 2.78 -0.78 15.70
N ILE A 398 2.42 0.48 15.51
CA ILE A 398 2.49 1.50 16.57
C ILE A 398 1.16 1.53 17.31
N ASP A 399 1.20 1.43 18.64
CA ASP A 399 0.03 1.62 19.50
C ASP A 399 -0.57 3.02 19.28
N MET A 400 -1.75 3.06 18.68
CA MET A 400 -2.44 4.30 18.36
C MET A 400 -3.90 4.24 18.81
N LYS A 401 -4.33 5.24 19.59
CA LYS A 401 -5.73 5.41 20.00
C LYS A 401 -6.45 6.32 19.02
N LYS A 402 -7.42 5.77 18.28
CA LYS A 402 -8.27 6.50 17.31
C LYS A 402 -9.64 5.84 17.21
N ASN A 403 -10.61 6.55 16.64
CA ASN A 403 -11.85 5.92 16.17
C ASN A 403 -11.61 5.27 14.80
N TRP A 404 -11.12 4.03 14.84
CA TRP A 404 -10.69 3.32 13.63
C TRP A 404 -11.82 2.98 12.67
N SER A 405 -13.05 2.83 13.15
CA SER A 405 -14.22 2.56 12.30
C SER A 405 -14.56 3.68 11.31
N ARG A 406 -13.98 4.87 11.50
CA ARG A 406 -14.08 5.97 10.53
C ARG A 406 -12.99 5.95 9.48
N SER A 407 -11.86 5.30 9.76
CA SER A 407 -10.71 5.20 8.86
C SER A 407 -10.88 4.08 7.82
N PHE A 408 -11.59 3.00 8.15
CA PHE A 408 -11.77 1.86 7.25
C PHE A 408 -13.04 1.08 7.59
N ASP A 409 -13.50 0.26 6.65
CA ASP A 409 -14.78 -0.46 6.75
C ASP A 409 -14.62 -1.88 7.30
N GLY A 410 -13.43 -2.47 7.19
CA GLY A 410 -13.18 -3.81 7.70
C GLY A 410 -11.76 -4.02 8.19
N ILE A 411 -11.63 -4.96 9.12
CA ILE A 411 -10.33 -5.42 9.62
C ILE A 411 -10.15 -6.87 9.19
N PHE A 412 -9.05 -7.15 8.49
CA PHE A 412 -8.58 -8.51 8.30
C PHE A 412 -7.49 -8.79 9.33
N TYR A 413 -7.80 -9.66 10.30
CA TYR A 413 -6.88 -10.00 11.37
C TYR A 413 -6.12 -11.29 11.06
N ILE A 414 -4.81 -11.26 11.30
CA ILE A 414 -3.91 -12.41 11.25
C ILE A 414 -3.20 -12.49 12.60
N ASP A 415 -3.44 -13.55 13.37
CA ASP A 415 -2.92 -13.68 14.72
C ASP A 415 -1.39 -13.54 14.79
N THR A 416 -0.69 -14.43 14.08
CA THR A 416 0.77 -14.40 13.96
C THR A 416 1.14 -14.24 12.50
N ASN A 417 1.68 -13.08 12.15
CA ASN A 417 2.15 -12.78 10.80
C ASN A 417 3.56 -13.33 10.59
N THR A 418 3.90 -13.77 9.38
CA THR A 418 5.28 -14.10 9.01
C THR A 418 6.01 -12.88 8.45
N VAL A 419 7.35 -12.91 8.43
CA VAL A 419 8.14 -12.02 7.56
C VAL A 419 8.09 -12.52 6.11
N LEU A 420 8.24 -11.61 5.15
CA LEU A 420 8.49 -12.01 3.76
C LEU A 420 9.77 -12.87 3.64
N THR A 421 9.68 -13.94 2.85
CA THR A 421 10.80 -14.82 2.54
C THR A 421 11.35 -14.47 1.15
N PRO A 422 12.53 -13.84 1.02
CA PRO A 422 13.08 -13.48 -0.29
C PRO A 422 13.22 -14.71 -1.20
N ILE A 423 12.94 -14.53 -2.49
CA ILE A 423 13.32 -15.53 -3.50
C ILE A 423 14.85 -15.59 -3.53
N LYS A 424 15.44 -16.76 -3.26
CA LYS A 424 16.90 -16.93 -3.40
C LYS A 424 17.26 -16.64 -4.85
N LYS A 425 18.19 -15.71 -5.09
CA LYS A 425 18.77 -15.44 -6.41
C LYS A 425 19.85 -16.46 -6.74
#